data_AF-A0A7K0T8Q2-F1
#
_entry.id   AF-A0A7K0T8Q2-F1
#
_cell.length_a   1.000
_cell.length_b   1.000
_cell.length_c   1.000
_cell.angle_alpha   90.00
_cell.angle_beta   90.00
_cell.angle_gamma   90.00
#
_symmetry.space_group_name_H-M   'P 1'
#
loop_
_entity.id
_entity.type
_entity.pdbx_description
1 polymer ?
#
loop_
_entity_poly.entity_id
_entity_poly.type
_entity_poly.pdbx_seq_one_letter_code
_entity_poly.pdbx_strand_id
1 'polypeptide(L)' 'MEEVLTNPSVLRVTALLKELGCSGEPTILSESARTALDAANALGIEVGQVASSIVFKLPSGNPLLVITSGRHRVDT' A
#
# COMPACT_ATOMS: atom_id res chain seq x y z
N MET A 1 -12.97 -0.16 -14.62
CA MET A 1 -12.05 0.76 -13.90
C MET A 1 -12.70 1.32 -12.64
N GLU A 2 -13.94 1.83 -12.70
CA GLU A 2 -14.70 2.25 -11.49
C GLU A 2 -14.93 1.13 -10.46
N GLU A 3 -15.00 -0.14 -10.88
CA GLU A 3 -15.17 -1.30 -9.98
C GLU A 3 -14.07 -1.48 -8.93
N VAL A 4 -12.88 -0.89 -9.12
CA VAL A 4 -11.80 -0.98 -8.12
C VAL A 4 -12.15 -0.17 -6.87
N LEU A 5 -12.78 1.00 -7.02
CA LEU A 5 -13.14 1.85 -5.89
C LEU A 5 -14.30 1.28 -5.06
N THR A 6 -15.12 0.42 -5.67
CA THR A 6 -16.20 -0.31 -4.98
C THR A 6 -15.72 -1.62 -4.35
N ASN A 7 -14.46 -2.01 -4.53
CA ASN A 7 -13.91 -3.19 -3.89
C ASN A 7 -14.00 -3.05 -2.35
N PRO A 8 -14.52 -4.06 -1.62
CA PRO A 8 -14.68 -3.97 -0.17
C PRO A 8 -13.40 -3.62 0.60
N SER A 9 -12.24 -4.05 0.11
CA SER A 9 -10.95 -3.74 0.74
C SER A 9 -10.57 -2.28 0.58
N VAL A 10 -10.84 -1.69 -0.59
CA VAL A 10 -10.60 -0.26 -0.85
C VAL A 10 -11.53 0.57 0.01
N LEU A 11 -12.84 0.28 -0.02
CA LEU A 11 -13.84 0.99 0.80
C LEU A 11 -13.48 0.98 2.30
N ARG A 12 -13.05 -0.18 2.82
CA ARG A 12 -12.66 -0.32 4.23
C ARG A 12 -11.46 0.58 4.60
N VAL A 13 -10.43 0.61 3.76
CA VAL A 13 -9.23 1.42 4.03
C VAL A 13 -9.54 2.91 3.88
N THR A 14 -10.27 3.31 2.83
CA THR A 14 -10.67 4.70 2.61
C THR A 14 -11.51 5.24 3.76
N ALA A 15 -12.48 4.46 4.25
CA ALA A 15 -13.30 4.84 5.41
C ALA A 15 -12.44 5.07 6.66
N LEU A 16 -11.52 4.14 6.95
CA LEU A 16 -10.63 4.26 8.11
C LEU A 16 -9.68 5.46 8.00
N LEU A 17 -9.10 5.71 6.84
CA LEU A 17 -8.23 6.88 6.61
C LEU A 17 -8.99 8.19 6.84
N LYS A 18 -10.25 8.25 6.39
CA LYS A 18 -11.14 9.39 6.61
C LYS A 18 -11.47 9.59 8.09
N GLU A 19 -11.79 8.51 8.81
CA GLU A 19 -12.05 8.55 10.26
C GLU A 19 -10.83 9.04 11.05
N LEU A 20 -9.64 8.70 10.61
CA LEU A 20 -8.38 9.13 11.21
C LEU A 20 -7.94 10.54 10.78
N GLY A 21 -8.70 11.21 9.90
CA GLY A 21 -8.36 12.56 9.41
C GLY A 21 -7.14 12.59 8.49
N CYS A 22 -6.75 11.46 7.89
CA CYS A 22 -5.66 11.41 6.92
C CYS A 22 -6.04 12.15 5.64
N SER A 23 -5.10 12.93 5.10
CA SER A 23 -5.25 13.56 3.79
C SER A 23 -4.86 12.59 2.67
N GLY A 24 -5.69 12.48 1.64
CA GLY A 24 -5.39 11.70 0.44
C GLY A 24 -6.54 10.78 0.04
N GLU A 25 -6.70 10.57 -1.27
CA GLU A 25 -7.75 9.71 -1.85
C GLU A 25 -7.10 8.58 -2.65
N PRO A 26 -7.68 7.36 -2.68
CA PRO A 26 -7.22 6.31 -3.55
C PRO A 26 -7.26 6.74 -5.02
N THR A 27 -6.16 6.52 -5.73
CA THR A 27 -6.07 6.78 -7.18
C THR A 27 -6.08 5.46 -7.94
N ILE A 28 -6.94 5.35 -8.95
CA ILE A 28 -6.90 4.22 -9.88
C ILE A 28 -5.75 4.44 -10.85
N LEU A 29 -4.82 3.49 -10.91
CA LEU A 29 -3.74 3.50 -11.88
C LEU A 29 -4.17 2.79 -13.15
N SER A 30 -3.81 3.34 -14.31
CA SER A 30 -4.04 2.71 -15.62
C SER A 30 -3.17 1.47 -15.83
N GLU A 31 -1.99 1.47 -15.19
CA GLU A 31 -1.03 0.37 -15.16
C GLU A 31 -1.09 -0.39 -13.83
N SER A 32 -0.54 -1.60 -13.81
CA SER A 32 -0.53 -2.43 -12.60
C SER A 32 0.39 -1.87 -11.51
N ALA A 33 -0.08 -1.81 -10.26
CA ALA A 33 0.74 -1.46 -9.09
C ALA A 33 1.37 -2.69 -8.41
N ARG A 34 1.75 -3.72 -9.16
CA ARG A 34 2.24 -4.99 -8.59
C ARG A 34 3.58 -4.86 -7.89
N THR A 35 4.42 -3.92 -8.31
CA THR A 35 5.69 -3.62 -7.65
C THR A 35 5.74 -2.15 -7.22
N ALA A 36 6.63 -1.84 -6.27
CA ALA A 36 6.87 -0.46 -5.86
C ALA A 36 7.37 0.41 -7.02
N LEU A 37 8.13 -0.17 -7.96
CA LEU A 37 8.61 0.52 -9.15
C LEU A 37 7.45 0.87 -10.09
N ASP A 38 6.55 -0.09 -10.34
CA ASP A 38 5.40 0.15 -11.23
C ASP A 38 4.47 1.23 -10.65
N ALA A 39 4.19 1.15 -9.34
CA ALA A 39 3.37 2.14 -8.65
C ALA A 39 4.01 3.54 -8.70
N ALA A 40 5.31 3.63 -8.47
CA ALA A 40 6.05 4.89 -8.50
C ALA A 40 6.04 5.52 -9.90
N ASN A 41 6.28 4.71 -10.94
CA ASN A 41 6.23 5.15 -12.33
C ASN A 41 4.83 5.65 -12.72
N ALA A 42 3.78 4.92 -12.33
CA ALA A 42 2.40 5.28 -12.63
C ALA A 42 1.94 6.57 -11.93
N LEU A 43 2.51 6.88 -10.76
CA LEU A 43 2.20 8.09 -9.99
C LEU A 43 3.16 9.26 -10.26
N GLY A 44 4.26 9.05 -10.99
CA GLY A 44 5.29 10.06 -11.21
C GLY A 44 6.05 10.47 -9.95
N ILE A 45 6.25 9.52 -9.02
CA ILE A 45 6.93 9.75 -7.73
C ILE A 45 8.21 8.91 -7.64
N GLU A 46 9.04 9.18 -6.63
CA GLU A 46 10.19 8.33 -6.35
C GLU A 46 9.76 6.98 -5.77
N VAL A 47 10.43 5.88 -6.16
CA VAL A 47 10.19 4.54 -5.58
C VAL A 47 10.27 4.54 -4.05
N GLY A 48 11.10 5.41 -3.48
CA GLY A 48 11.26 5.56 -2.04
C GLY A 48 10.01 6.05 -1.31
N GLN A 49 9.10 6.72 -2.03
CA GLN A 49 7.84 7.26 -1.51
C GLN A 49 6.71 6.23 -1.51
N VAL A 50 6.91 5.07 -2.16
CA VAL A 50 5.97 3.94 -2.07
C VAL A 50 6.27 3.13 -0.82
N ALA A 51 5.29 2.98 0.07
CA ALA A 51 5.41 2.11 1.24
C ALA A 51 4.91 0.69 0.92
N SER A 52 5.59 -0.32 1.46
CA SER A 52 5.17 -1.73 1.42
C SER A 52 4.83 -2.21 2.83
N SER A 53 3.65 -2.80 2.99
CA SER A 53 3.19 -3.44 4.23
C SER A 53 3.38 -4.95 4.11
N ILE A 54 4.35 -5.52 4.82
CA ILE A 54 4.71 -6.94 4.75
C ILE A 54 4.41 -7.60 6.09
N VAL A 55 3.66 -8.71 6.06
CA VAL A 55 3.27 -9.44 7.26
C VAL A 55 4.10 -10.71 7.37
N PHE A 56 4.82 -10.86 8.49
CA PHE A 56 5.61 -12.05 8.82
C PHE A 56 4.95 -12.85 9.94
N LYS A 57 5.04 -14.18 9.82
CA LYS A 57 4.69 -15.10 10.90
C LYS A 57 5.90 -15.30 11.81
N LEU A 58 5.77 -14.97 13.09
CA LEU A 58 6.83 -15.20 14.07
C LEU A 58 6.70 -16.58 14.74
N PRO A 59 7.81 -17.17 15.22
CA PRO A 59 7.78 -18.39 16.04
C PRO A 59 6.95 -18.25 17.32
N SER A 60 6.85 -17.03 17.86
CA SER A 60 6.01 -16.72 19.03
C SER A 60 4.50 -16.80 18.75
N GLY A 61 4.09 -16.91 17.49
CA GLY A 61 2.69 -16.93 17.06
C GLY A 61 2.08 -15.55 16.79
N ASN A 62 2.67 -14.47 17.31
CA ASN A 62 2.21 -13.10 17.02
C ASN A 62 2.63 -12.67 15.60
N PRO A 63 1.74 -12.05 14.80
CA PRO A 63 2.12 -11.51 13.50
C PRO A 63 2.99 -10.26 13.66
N LEU A 64 3.97 -10.09 12.79
CA LEU A 64 4.77 -8.87 12.66
C LEU A 64 4.38 -8.15 11.38
N LEU A 65 3.95 -6.89 11.49
CA LEU A 65 3.78 -6.00 10.34
C LEU A 65 5.03 -5.12 10.21
N VAL A 66 5.69 -5.20 9.06
CA VAL A 66 6.78 -4.29 8.68
C VAL A 66 6.26 -3.34 7.62
N ILE A 67 6.37 -2.03 7.87
CA ILE A 67 6.16 -0.99 6.87
C ILE A 67 7.53 -0.49 6.43
N THR A 68 7.83 -0.60 5.14
CA THR A 68 9.14 -0.20 4.60
C THR A 68 9.00 0.62 3.31
N SER A 69 10.01 1.43 3.01
CA SER A 69 10.14 2.12 1.73
C SER A 69 10.37 1.12 0.60
N GLY A 70 9.82 1.38 -0.58
CA GLY A 70 10.03 0.58 -1.80
C GLY A 70 11.50 0.53 -2.25
N ARG A 71 12.36 1.43 -1.77
CA ARG A 71 13.82 1.38 -1.97
C ARG A 71 14.52 0.35 -1.09
N HIS A 72 13.88 -0.10 -0.02
CA HIS A 72 14.47 -0.99 0.95
C HIS A 72 13.98 -2.42 0.76
N ARG A 73 14.91 -3.36 0.88
CA ARG A 73 14.60 -4.77 1.03
C ARG A 73 14.59 -5.09 2.51
N VAL A 74 13.50 -5.67 3.01
CA VAL A 74 13.48 -6.21 4.36
C VAL A 74 14.42 -7.42 4.41
N ASP A 75 15.38 -7.38 5.32
CA ASP A 75 16.30 -8.48 5.61
C ASP A 75 15.76 -9.25 6.82
N THR A 76 15.37 -10.51 6.60
CA THR A 76 14.62 -11.35 7.56
C THR A 76 15.21 -12.73 7.68
#